data_AF-A0A8T7HZM4-F1
#
_entry.id   AF-A0A8T7HZM4-F1
#
_cell.length_a   1.000
_cell.length_b   1.000
_cell.length_c   1.000
_cell.angle_alpha   90.00
_cell.angle_beta   90.00
_cell.angle_gamma   90.00
#
_symmetry.space_group_name_H-M   'P 1'
#
loop_
_entity.id
_entity.type
_entity.pdbx_description
1 polymer ?
#
loop_
_entity_poly.entity_id
_entity_poly.type
_entity_poly.pdbx_seq_one_letter_code
_entity_poly.pdbx_strand_id
1 'polypeptide(L)'
;MSIYEEELEGREFDWFAIDSEGNIGLFSTAGEGTIPGEVMGAYSEHDDILEQLESPNWGSSEVWSDYAALGLYVYDWNLHGGPYKRERVPSNVMSNELKTKLLGMGSLYSLPIKFKELKEIASV
;
A
#
# COMPACT_ATOMS: atom_id res chain seq x y z
N MET A 1 -15.07 11.47 -16.35
CA MET A 1 -14.34 11.78 -15.12
C MET A 1 -15.33 11.81 -13.99
N SER A 2 -15.14 10.91 -13.04
CA SER A 2 -15.76 11.05 -11.72
C SER A 2 -14.98 12.11 -10.96
N ILE A 3 -15.66 13.00 -10.21
CA ILE A 3 -15.02 14.05 -9.40
C ILE A 3 -13.97 13.52 -8.41
N TYR A 4 -13.98 12.22 -8.12
CA TYR A 4 -13.04 11.54 -7.24
C TYR A 4 -11.71 11.17 -7.90
N GLU A 5 -11.66 11.03 -9.25
CA GLU A 5 -10.40 10.74 -9.97
C GLU A 5 -9.48 11.98 -10.00
N GLU A 6 -10.06 13.17 -10.13
CA GLU A 6 -9.31 14.44 -10.18
C GLU A 6 -8.82 14.90 -8.79
N GLU A 7 -9.38 14.42 -7.68
CA GLU A 7 -8.98 14.83 -6.31
C GLU A 7 -7.79 14.03 -5.74
N LEU A 8 -7.44 12.90 -6.35
CA LEU A 8 -6.30 12.07 -5.94
C LEU A 8 -5.06 12.26 -6.83
N GLU A 9 -5.20 12.83 -8.02
CA GLU A 9 -4.06 13.28 -8.82
C GLU A 9 -3.29 14.39 -8.07
N GLY A 10 -2.10 14.08 -7.58
CA GLY A 10 -1.25 15.01 -6.82
C GLY A 10 -1.42 14.96 -5.30
N ARG A 11 -2.25 14.07 -4.75
CA ARG A 11 -2.38 13.85 -3.30
C ARG A 11 -1.64 12.57 -2.89
N GLU A 12 -0.86 12.65 -1.82
CA GLU A 12 -0.29 11.46 -1.18
C GLU A 12 -1.42 10.56 -0.68
N PHE A 13 -1.41 9.33 -1.17
CA PHE A 13 -2.37 8.29 -0.83
C PHE A 13 -1.64 6.95 -0.72
N ASP A 14 -1.95 6.21 0.34
CA ASP A 14 -1.39 4.90 0.59
C ASP A 14 -2.46 3.84 0.44
N TRP A 15 -2.14 2.75 -0.25
CA TRP A 15 -3.12 1.69 -0.53
C TRP A 15 -2.56 0.29 -0.33
N PHE A 16 -3.47 -0.67 -0.24
CA PHE A 16 -3.17 -2.06 0.08
C PHE A 16 -3.37 -2.96 -1.13
N ALA A 17 -2.48 -3.93 -1.30
CA ALA A 17 -2.62 -4.97 -2.31
C ALA A 17 -2.20 -6.34 -1.75
N ILE A 18 -2.68 -7.41 -2.37
CA ILE A 18 -2.30 -8.78 -2.04
C ILE A 18 -1.58 -9.42 -3.22
N ASP A 19 -0.49 -10.12 -2.95
CA ASP A 19 0.26 -10.86 -3.96
C ASP A 19 -0.27 -12.28 -4.18
N SER A 20 0.30 -12.98 -5.15
CA SER A 20 -0.09 -14.37 -5.50
C SER A 20 0.17 -15.41 -4.41
N GLU A 21 0.95 -15.08 -3.38
CA GLU A 21 1.24 -15.94 -2.23
C GLU A 21 0.45 -15.53 -0.97
N GLY A 22 -0.42 -14.53 -1.08
CA GLY A 22 -1.22 -14.01 0.02
C GLY A 22 -0.46 -13.09 0.98
N ASN A 23 0.70 -12.57 0.56
CA ASN A 23 1.39 -11.49 1.29
C ASN A 23 0.71 -10.16 0.97
N ILE A 24 0.62 -9.26 1.95
CA ILE A 24 0.00 -7.95 1.77
C ILE A 24 1.07 -6.87 1.71
N GLY A 25 0.89 -5.93 0.78
CA GLY A 25 1.75 -4.78 0.58
C GLY A 25 0.99 -3.48 0.84
N LEU A 26 1.70 -2.50 1.39
CA LEU A 26 1.32 -1.09 1.46
C LEU A 26 2.10 -0.32 0.39
N PHE A 27 1.40 0.51 -0.37
CA PHE A 27 1.94 1.25 -1.51
C PHE A 27 1.72 2.74 -1.29
N SER A 28 2.80 3.48 -1.06
CA SER A 28 2.80 4.94 -0.94
C SER A 28 3.01 5.57 -2.32
N THR A 29 2.03 6.36 -2.76
CA THR A 29 2.06 7.01 -4.07
C THR A 29 3.05 8.17 -4.15
N ALA A 30 3.53 8.71 -3.02
CA ALA A 30 4.33 9.94 -2.99
C ALA A 30 3.75 11.09 -3.85
N GLY A 31 2.42 11.13 -4.00
CA GLY A 31 1.68 12.11 -4.81
C GLY A 31 1.73 11.92 -6.34
N GLU A 32 2.51 10.96 -6.87
CA GLU A 32 2.66 10.74 -8.32
C GLU A 32 2.39 9.28 -8.75
N GLY A 33 2.30 8.36 -7.79
CA GLY A 33 2.20 6.93 -8.05
C GLY A 33 0.89 6.51 -8.67
N THR A 34 0.96 5.56 -9.60
CA THR A 34 -0.23 4.99 -10.23
C THR A 34 -1.05 4.21 -9.21
N ILE A 35 -2.38 4.33 -9.28
CA ILE A 35 -3.33 3.64 -8.41
C ILE A 35 -4.32 2.87 -9.29
N PRO A 36 -4.60 1.58 -9.03
CA PRO A 36 -5.64 0.84 -9.75
C PRO A 36 -7.02 1.48 -9.57
N GLY A 37 -7.86 1.42 -10.61
CA GLY A 37 -9.19 2.05 -10.58
C GLY A 37 -10.12 1.48 -9.50
N GLU A 38 -9.97 0.19 -9.19
CA GLU A 38 -10.71 -0.49 -8.11
C GLU A 38 -10.35 0.06 -6.73
N VAL A 39 -9.09 0.41 -6.52
CA VAL A 39 -8.59 1.02 -5.28
C VAL A 39 -9.10 2.45 -5.18
N MET A 40 -9.06 3.21 -6.28
CA MET A 40 -9.61 4.57 -6.34
C MET A 40 -11.10 4.62 -5.98
N GLY A 41 -11.89 3.64 -6.43
CA GLY A 41 -13.31 3.54 -6.11
C GLY A 41 -13.61 3.27 -4.63
N ALA A 42 -12.62 2.87 -3.85
CA ALA A 42 -12.73 2.50 -2.44
C ALA A 42 -11.65 3.15 -1.56
N TYR A 43 -11.14 4.32 -1.96
CA TYR A 43 -10.01 4.98 -1.30
C TYR A 43 -10.24 5.17 0.21
N SER A 44 -11.49 5.45 0.63
CA SER A 44 -11.84 5.62 2.04
C SER A 44 -11.63 4.35 2.87
N GLU A 45 -11.83 3.15 2.30
CA GLU A 45 -11.54 1.90 3.01
C GLU A 45 -10.04 1.75 3.28
N HIS A 46 -9.18 2.23 2.37
CA HIS A 46 -7.73 2.20 2.58
C HIS A 46 -7.31 3.19 3.66
N ASP A 47 -7.80 4.43 3.60
CA ASP A 47 -7.54 5.48 4.59
C ASP A 47 -8.00 5.03 6.01
N ASP A 48 -9.25 4.56 6.14
CA ASP A 48 -9.81 4.13 7.44
C ASP A 48 -8.97 3.05 8.11
N ILE A 49 -8.39 2.13 7.33
CA ILE A 49 -7.54 1.07 7.88
C ILE A 49 -6.18 1.64 8.27
N LEU A 50 -5.59 2.48 7.43
CA LEU A 50 -4.28 3.09 7.66
C LEU A 50 -4.28 3.95 8.93
N GLU A 51 -5.32 4.74 9.16
CA GLU A 51 -5.49 5.57 10.37
C GLU A 51 -5.54 4.76 11.67
N GLN A 52 -5.87 3.47 11.59
CA GLN A 52 -5.91 2.57 12.74
C GLN A 52 -4.59 1.82 12.97
N LEU A 53 -3.62 1.94 12.07
CA LEU A 53 -2.31 1.31 12.23
C LEU A 53 -1.42 2.18 13.12
N GLU A 54 -0.73 1.54 14.07
CA GLU A 54 0.26 2.23 14.89
C GLU A 54 1.51 2.54 14.04
N SER A 55 1.80 3.84 13.90
CA SER A 55 2.98 4.35 13.18
C SER A 55 3.72 5.41 14.02
N PRO A 56 4.40 5.01 15.11
CA PRO A 56 5.06 5.93 16.04
C PRO A 56 6.12 6.83 15.38
N ASN A 57 6.66 6.44 14.22
CA ASN A 57 7.65 7.20 13.47
C ASN A 57 7.05 8.01 12.30
N TRP A 58 5.74 8.28 12.33
CA TRP A 58 5.05 9.10 11.33
C TRP A 58 5.77 10.44 11.09
N GLY A 59 5.88 10.84 9.82
CA GLY A 59 6.62 12.03 9.39
C GLY A 59 8.14 11.83 9.26
N SER A 60 8.62 10.59 9.34
CA SER A 60 10.02 10.24 9.08
C SER A 60 10.13 9.01 8.17
N SER A 61 11.32 8.77 7.60
CA SER A 61 11.58 7.58 6.78
C SER A 61 11.45 6.25 7.55
N GLU A 62 11.42 6.30 8.89
CA GLU A 62 11.26 5.10 9.71
C GLU A 62 9.81 4.63 9.82
N VAL A 63 8.84 5.42 9.33
CA VAL A 63 7.43 4.98 9.25
C VAL A 63 7.28 3.68 8.45
N TRP A 64 8.13 3.46 7.44
CA TRP A 64 8.17 2.22 6.67
C TRP A 64 8.55 1.00 7.54
N SER A 65 9.41 1.20 8.54
CA SER A 65 9.81 0.16 9.47
C SER A 65 8.65 -0.21 10.41
N ASP A 66 7.78 0.75 10.75
CA ASP A 66 6.57 0.50 11.56
C ASP A 66 5.60 -0.42 10.80
N TYR A 67 5.28 -0.10 9.54
CA TYR A 67 4.38 -0.93 8.73
C TYR A 67 4.98 -2.31 8.42
N ALA A 68 6.29 -2.40 8.20
CA ALA A 68 6.97 -3.68 8.05
C ALA A 68 6.89 -4.54 9.31
N ALA A 69 6.91 -3.92 10.49
CA ALA A 69 6.72 -4.60 11.77
C ALA A 69 5.27 -5.08 12.00
N LEU A 70 4.31 -4.59 11.22
CA LEU A 70 2.94 -5.12 11.15
C LEU A 70 2.80 -6.32 10.18
N GLY A 71 3.89 -6.70 9.52
CA GLY A 71 3.92 -7.82 8.57
C GLY A 71 3.60 -7.44 7.14
N LEU A 72 3.66 -6.15 6.79
CA LEU A 72 3.42 -5.64 5.44
C LEU A 72 4.73 -5.56 4.63
N TYR A 73 4.64 -5.81 3.34
CA TYR A 73 5.63 -5.29 2.40
C TYR A 73 5.37 -3.80 2.20
N VAL A 74 6.41 -2.98 2.14
CA VAL A 74 6.24 -1.53 1.98
C VAL A 74 6.90 -1.09 0.68
N TYR A 75 6.11 -0.42 -0.14
CA TYR A 75 6.50 0.12 -1.42
C TYR A 75 6.28 1.62 -1.42
N ASP A 76 7.27 2.37 -1.90
CA ASP A 76 7.18 3.82 -2.07
C ASP A 76 7.43 4.18 -3.53
N TRP A 77 6.65 5.12 -4.06
CA TRP A 77 6.78 5.54 -5.44
C TRP A 77 8.09 6.32 -5.64
N ASN A 78 8.87 5.90 -6.64
CA ASN A 78 10.08 6.63 -6.97
C ASN A 78 9.75 7.83 -7.87
N LEU A 79 9.72 9.03 -7.28
CA LEU A 79 9.44 10.32 -7.93
C LEU A 79 10.06 10.47 -9.33
N HIS A 80 9.39 11.27 -10.17
CA HIS A 80 9.70 11.48 -11.58
C HIS A 80 9.30 10.30 -12.47
N GLY A 81 8.12 9.74 -12.20
CA GLY A 81 7.46 8.73 -13.04
C GLY A 81 8.02 7.31 -12.91
N GLY A 82 8.69 6.99 -11.80
CA GLY A 82 9.44 5.75 -11.62
C GLY A 82 8.83 4.82 -10.58
N PRO A 83 9.04 3.51 -10.75
CA PRO A 83 8.18 2.48 -10.19
C PRO A 83 8.09 2.55 -8.67
N TYR A 84 7.06 1.90 -8.13
CA TYR A 84 7.04 1.54 -6.72
C TYR A 84 8.28 0.72 -6.38
N LYS A 85 9.11 1.24 -5.47
CA LYS A 85 10.29 0.57 -4.94
C LYS A 85 9.99 0.01 -3.58
N ARG A 86 10.43 -1.23 -3.35
CA ARG A 86 10.26 -1.91 -2.08
C ARG A 86 11.21 -1.31 -1.04
N GLU A 87 10.69 -0.45 -0.18
CA GLU A 87 11.41 0.17 0.92
C GLU A 87 11.68 -0.80 2.06
N ARG A 88 10.70 -1.66 2.40
CA ARG A 88 10.83 -2.62 3.48
C ARG A 88 10.16 -3.95 3.14
N VAL A 89 10.64 -4.99 3.82
CA VAL A 89 10.03 -6.33 3.84
C VAL A 89 9.49 -6.59 5.25
N PRO A 90 8.45 -7.43 5.40
CA PRO A 90 7.92 -7.81 6.70
C PRO A 90 9.02 -8.25 7.67
N SER A 91 9.08 -7.62 8.84
CA SER A 91 10.00 -8.02 9.92
C SER A 91 9.33 -8.89 10.97
N ASN A 92 7.99 -8.88 11.01
CA ASN A 92 7.17 -9.74 11.88
C ASN A 92 6.04 -10.40 11.10
N VAL A 93 5.32 -11.30 11.77
CA VAL A 93 4.10 -11.92 11.23
C VAL A 93 2.91 -11.00 11.49
N MET A 94 2.12 -10.75 10.43
CA MET A 94 0.88 -10.01 10.53
C MET A 94 -0.10 -10.66 11.51
N SER A 95 -0.74 -9.86 12.37
CA SER A 95 -1.77 -10.36 13.28
C SER A 95 -2.99 -10.87 12.53
N ASN A 96 -3.69 -11.86 13.10
CA ASN A 96 -4.91 -12.40 12.48
C ASN A 96 -6.01 -11.34 12.36
N GLU A 97 -6.08 -10.41 13.30
CA GLU A 97 -7.03 -9.30 13.29
C GLU A 97 -6.78 -8.38 12.09
N LEU A 98 -5.55 -7.90 11.92
CA LEU A 98 -5.17 -7.04 10.80
C LEU A 98 -5.36 -7.78 9.47
N LYS A 99 -4.96 -9.06 9.41
CA LYS A 99 -5.14 -9.87 8.20
C LYS A 99 -6.61 -10.03 7.83
N THR A 100 -7.49 -10.31 8.79
CA THR A 100 -8.93 -10.45 8.55
C THR A 100 -9.53 -9.14 8.09
N LYS A 101 -9.11 -8.03 8.68
CA LYS A 101 -9.56 -6.68 8.32
C LYS A 101 -9.19 -6.33 6.88
N LEU A 102 -7.93 -6.56 6.49
CA LEU A 102 -7.46 -6.31 5.11
C LEU A 102 -8.11 -7.24 4.09
N LEU A 103 -8.22 -8.54 4.38
CA LEU A 103 -8.90 -9.50 3.50
C LEU A 103 -10.42 -9.26 3.38
N GLY A 104 -11.00 -8.54 4.35
CA GLY A 104 -12.40 -8.15 4.34
C GLY A 104 -12.71 -6.93 3.46
N MET A 105 -11.68 -6.22 2.99
CA MET A 105 -11.86 -5.09 2.07
C MET A 105 -12.42 -5.59 0.74
N GLY A 106 -13.48 -4.96 0.25
CA GLY A 106 -14.00 -5.25 -1.08
C GLY A 106 -13.02 -4.86 -2.20
N SER A 107 -12.07 -3.97 -1.88
CA SER A 107 -11.11 -3.34 -2.79
C SER A 107 -9.68 -3.83 -2.64
N LEU A 108 -9.42 -4.92 -1.89
CA LEU A 108 -8.06 -5.44 -1.78
C LEU A 108 -7.58 -5.96 -3.15
N TYR A 109 -6.80 -5.15 -3.84
CA TYR A 109 -6.38 -5.41 -5.20
C TYR A 109 -5.37 -6.57 -5.25
N SER A 110 -5.60 -7.52 -6.14
CA SER A 110 -4.74 -8.70 -6.27
C SER A 110 -3.74 -8.53 -7.41
N LEU A 111 -2.46 -8.61 -7.09
CA LEU A 111 -1.38 -8.57 -8.05
C LEU A 111 -0.87 -9.99 -8.35
N PRO A 112 -0.78 -10.41 -9.63
CA PRO A 112 -0.32 -11.74 -10.02
C PRO A 112 1.21 -11.88 -9.95
N ILE A 113 1.82 -11.31 -8.92
CA ILE A 113 3.25 -11.25 -8.70
C ILE A 113 3.58 -11.78 -7.30
N LYS A 114 4.87 -11.83 -6.96
CA LYS A 114 5.36 -12.20 -5.64
C LYS A 114 6.17 -11.07 -5.05
N PHE A 115 5.68 -10.47 -3.97
CA PHE A 115 6.34 -9.34 -3.34
C PHE A 115 7.73 -9.71 -2.82
N LYS A 116 7.97 -10.97 -2.44
CA LYS A 116 9.29 -11.48 -2.03
C LYS A 116 10.35 -11.35 -3.13
N GLU A 117 9.97 -11.59 -4.38
CA GLU A 117 10.90 -11.70 -5.51
C GLU A 117 11.13 -10.34 -6.19
N LEU A 118 10.13 -9.45 -6.16
CA LEU A 118 10.21 -8.15 -6.83
C LEU A 118 10.57 -7.02 -5.87
N LYS A 119 11.62 -6.28 -6.23
CA LYS A 119 12.04 -5.05 -5.55
C LYS A 119 11.39 -3.80 -6.16
N GLU A 120 10.89 -3.89 -7.38
CA GLU A 120 10.28 -2.78 -8.09
C GLU A 120 9.02 -3.25 -8.81
N ILE A 121 7.98 -2.41 -8.83
CA ILE A 121 6.69 -2.67 -9.49
C ILE A 121 6.35 -1.43 -10.32
N ALA A 122 6.44 -1.57 -11.65
CA ALA A 122 6.24 -0.46 -12.58
C ALA A 122 4.80 -0.29 -13.05
N SER A 123 3.97 -1.30 -12.88
CA SER A 123 2.56 -1.28 -13.24
C SER A 123 1.77 -2.05 -12.21
N VAL A 124 0.68 -1.44 -11.75
CA VAL A 124 -0.32 -2.00 -10.85
C VAL A 124 -1.66 -2.01 -11.56
#